data_AF-A0A380FII7-F1
#
_entry.id   AF-A0A380FII7-F1
#
_cell.length_a   1.000
_cell.length_b   1.000
_cell.length_c   1.000
_cell.angle_alpha   90.00
_cell.angle_beta   90.00
_cell.angle_gamma   90.00
#
_symmetry.space_group_name_H-M   'P 1'
#
loop_
_entity.id
_entity.type
_entity.pdbx_description
1 polymer ?
#
loop_
_entity_poly.entity_id
_entity_poly.type
_entity_poly.pdbx_seq_one_letter_code
_entity_poly.pdbx_strand_id
1 'polypeptide(L)' 'MGSKTLIERHKLNVSPATIRNEMKYLEDLQLIEKTHSSSGRSPSEVGIRYYVNQLLQQTSHQQQNKNPTFKRIIS' A
#
# COMPACT_ATOMS: atom_id res chain seq x y z
N MET A 1 -4.44 -0.27 11.10
CA MET A 1 -3.03 -0.24 11.55
C MET A 1 -2.63 1.15 12.07
N GLY A 2 -1.81 1.25 13.13
CA GLY A 2 -1.32 2.51 13.71
C GLY A 2 0.15 2.81 13.36
N SER A 3 0.58 4.07 13.44
CA SER A 3 1.94 4.49 13.04
C SER A 3 3.04 3.81 13.85
N LYS A 4 2.82 3.64 15.16
CA LYS A 4 3.78 2.99 16.07
C LYS A 4 4.02 1.52 15.68
N THR A 5 2.96 0.79 15.36
CA THR A 5 3.03 -0.60 14.89
C THR A 5 3.80 -0.73 13.57
N LEU A 6 3.70 0.26 12.68
CA LEU A 6 4.40 0.25 11.39
C LEU A 6 5.91 0.42 11.55
N ILE A 7 6.33 1.30 12.47
CA ILE A 7 7.75 1.53 12.79
C ILE A 7 8.36 0.27 13.40
N GLU A 8 7.70 -0.30 14.42
CA GLU A 8 8.21 -1.47 15.14
C GLU A 8 8.30 -2.70 14.24
N ARG A 9 7.31 -2.93 13.37
CA ARG A 9 7.28 -4.10 12.47
C ARG A 9 8.26 -3.98 11.30
N HIS A 10 8.44 -2.79 10.73
CA HIS A 10 9.21 -2.59 9.50
C HIS A 10 10.56 -1.89 9.72
N LYS A 11 10.94 -1.62 10.98
CA LYS A 11 12.18 -0.91 11.37
C LYS A 11 12.42 0.35 10.53
N LEU A 12 11.34 1.09 10.26
CA LEU A 12 11.42 2.29 9.43
C LEU A 12 12.21 3.36 10.18
N ASN A 13 13.27 3.90 9.58
CA ASN A 13 14.10 4.95 10.18
C ASN A 13 13.48 6.34 9.99
N VAL A 14 12.16 6.44 10.16
CA VAL A 14 11.38 7.67 9.96
C VAL A 14 10.62 8.00 11.22
N SER A 15 10.40 9.30 11.46
CA SER A 15 9.72 9.73 12.67
C SER A 15 8.25 9.28 12.69
N PRO A 16 7.65 9.07 13.88
CA PRO A 16 6.22 8.84 14.01
C PRO A 16 5.35 9.99 13.44
N ALA A 17 5.89 11.22 13.35
CA ALA A 17 5.20 12.35 12.73
C ALA A 17 5.14 12.20 11.21
N THR A 18 6.26 11.80 10.58
CA THR A 18 6.33 11.50 9.14
C THR A 18 5.30 10.45 8.75
N ILE A 19 5.22 9.33 9.47
CA ILE A 19 4.25 8.28 9.16
C ILE A 19 2.80 8.74 9.37
N ARG A 20 2.54 9.62 10.33
CA ARG A 20 1.19 10.19 10.49
C ARG A 20 0.82 11.09 9.31
N ASN A 21 1.76 11.89 8.81
CA ASN A 21 1.56 12.74 7.64
C ASN A 21 1.35 11.89 6.38
N GLU A 22 2.16 10.87 6.16
CA GLU A 22 1.99 9.93 5.03
C GLU A 22 0.64 9.19 5.11
N MET A 23 0.27 8.70 6.29
CA MET A 23 -1.05 8.09 6.47
C MET A 23 -2.21 9.09 6.31
N LYS A 24 -1.97 10.39 6.52
CA LYS A 24 -2.99 11.41 6.26
C LYS A 24 -3.11 11.66 4.76
N TYR A 25 -1.99 11.74 4.05
CA TYR A 25 -1.95 11.85 2.59
C TYR A 25 -2.64 10.66 1.89
N LEU A 26 -2.37 9.43 2.34
CA LEU A 26 -3.04 8.23 1.81
C LEU A 26 -4.56 8.21 2.10
N GLU A 27 -5.00 8.81 3.21
CA GLU A 27 -6.42 8.97 3.54
C GLU A 27 -7.08 10.01 2.61
N ASP A 28 -6.40 11.12 2.35
CA ASP A 28 -6.88 12.16 1.43
C ASP A 28 -6.95 11.64 -0.03
N LEU A 29 -6.06 10.73 -0.41
CA LEU A 29 -6.10 9.99 -1.68
C LEU A 29 -7.15 8.87 -1.73
N GLN A 30 -7.96 8.71 -0.68
CA GLN A 30 -8.96 7.64 -0.54
C GLN A 30 -8.40 6.22 -0.65
N LEU A 31 -7.08 6.03 -0.46
CA LEU A 31 -6.43 4.73 -0.52
C LEU A 31 -6.56 3.95 0.80
N ILE A 32 -6.65 4.68 1.92
CA ILE A 32 -6.87 4.10 3.23
C ILE A 32 -8.01 4.81 3.95
N GLU A 33 -8.80 4.06 4.69
CA GLU A 33 -9.97 4.57 5.40
C GLU A 33 -9.93 4.18 6.87
N LYS A 34 -10.66 4.94 7.68
CA LYS A 34 -10.93 4.60 9.08
C LYS A 34 -12.19 3.77 9.13
N THR A 35 -12.07 2.50 9.49
CA THR A 35 -13.22 1.60 9.66
C THR A 35 -14.03 1.93 10.90
N HIS A 36 -13.41 2.29 12.04
CA HIS A 36 -14.08 2.83 13.23
C HIS A 36 -13.09 3.63 14.10
N SER A 37 -13.59 4.46 15.04
CA SER A 37 -12.76 5.26 15.96
C SER A 37 -11.78 4.44 16.80
N SER A 38 -12.06 3.15 17.00
CA SER A 38 -11.23 2.17 17.72
C SER A 38 -10.39 1.25 16.81
N SER A 39 -10.72 1.20 15.51
CA SER A 39 -10.14 0.24 14.57
C SER A 39 -9.20 1.00 13.65
N GLY A 40 -7.89 0.69 13.72
CA GLY A 40 -6.90 1.38 12.91
C GLY A 40 -7.20 1.30 11.41
N ARG A 41 -6.42 2.02 10.59
CA ARG A 41 -6.68 2.16 9.15
C ARG A 41 -6.71 0.84 8.38
N SER A 42 -7.66 0.71 7.45
CA SER A 42 -7.80 -0.39 6.49
C SER A 42 -7.65 0.16 5.06
N PRO A 43 -7.07 -0.59 4.11
CA PRO A 43 -7.06 -0.18 2.72
C PRO A 43 -8.46 -0.22 2.11
N SER A 44 -8.78 0.78 1.29
CA SER A 44 -10.01 0.82 0.48
C SER A 44 -9.87 -0.03 -0.77
N GLU A 45 -10.95 -0.21 -1.54
CA GLU A 45 -10.90 -0.90 -2.85
C GLU A 45 -9.87 -0.24 -3.80
N VAL A 46 -9.85 1.10 -3.83
CA VAL A 46 -8.90 1.87 -4.65
C VAL A 46 -7.47 1.70 -4.10
N GLY A 47 -7.32 1.65 -2.78
CA GLY A 47 -6.05 1.34 -2.11
C GLY A 47 -5.46 0.00 -2.52
N ILE A 48 -6.29 -1.04 -2.54
CA ILE A 48 -5.90 -2.39 -2.98
C ILE A 48 -5.48 -2.36 -4.45
N ARG A 49 -6.27 -1.72 -5.33
CA ARG A 49 -5.95 -1.63 -6.76
C ARG A 49 -4.64 -0.88 -7.01
N TYR A 50 -4.43 0.23 -6.29
CA TYR A 50 -3.18 0.98 -6.35
C TYR A 50 -1.99 0.11 -5.90
N TYR A 51 -2.11 -0.59 -4.78
CA TYR A 51 -1.05 -1.47 -4.27
C TYR A 51 -0.70 -2.58 -5.27
N VAL A 52 -1.69 -3.25 -5.85
CA VAL A 52 -1.48 -4.28 -6.88
C VAL A 52 -0.79 -3.70 -8.11
N ASN A 53 -1.22 -2.53 -8.59
CA ASN A 53 -0.59 -1.87 -9.73
C ASN A 53 0.88 -1.50 -9.46
N GLN A 54 1.21 -1.06 -8.24
CA GLN A 54 2.58 -0.77 -7.85
C GLN A 54 3.42 -2.05 -7.73
N LEU A 55 2.87 -3.12 -7.16
CA LEU A 55 3.54 -4.43 -7.13
C LEU A 55 3.85 -4.93 -8.53
N LEU A 56 2.90 -4.85 -9.47
CA LEU A 56 3.09 -5.26 -10.85
C LEU A 56 4.20 -4.44 -11.54
N GLN A 57 4.31 -3.14 -11.28
CA GLN A 57 5.40 -2.32 -11.80
C GLN A 57 6.75 -2.74 -11.20
N GLN A 58 6.81 -2.98 -9.88
CA GLN A 58 8.02 -3.47 -9.22
C GLN A 58 8.46 -4.84 -9.75
N THR A 59 7.53 -5.79 -9.94
CA THR A 59 7.84 -7.09 -10.54
C THR A 59 8.21 -6.97 -12.02
N SER A 60 7.61 -6.04 -12.76
CA SER A 60 7.95 -5.79 -14.17
C SER A 60 9.39 -5.29 -14.32
N HIS A 61 9.87 -4.46 -13.38
CA HIS A 61 11.29 -4.07 -13.33
C HIS A 61 12.24 -5.21 -12.92
N GLN A 62 11.73 -6.27 -12.29
CA GLN A 62 12.47 -7.51 -12.05
C GLN A 62 12.30 -8.55 -13.18
N GLN A 63 11.37 -8.34 -14.11
CA GLN A 63 10.99 -9.25 -15.20
C GLN A 63 11.45 -8.79 -16.59
N GLN A 64 12.63 -8.17 -16.69
CA GLN A 64 13.43 -8.38 -17.92
C GLN A 64 13.95 -9.83 -18.02
N ASN A 65 13.74 -10.66 -16.99
CA ASN A 65 13.90 -12.10 -17.06
C ASN A 65 12.65 -12.83 -16.52
N LYS A 66 11.88 -13.39 -17.46
CA LYS A 66 10.98 -14.56 -17.35
C LYS A 66 9.45 -14.34 -17.30
N ASN A 67 8.87 -14.65 -18.47
CA ASN A 67 7.64 -15.39 -18.79
C ASN A 67 6.28 -14.67 -19.02
N PRO A 68 5.72 -14.72 -20.25
CA PRO A 68 4.51 -14.00 -20.66
C PRO A 68 3.20 -14.81 -20.52
N THR A 69 2.78 -15.18 -19.31
CA THR A 69 1.58 -16.05 -19.15
C THR A 69 0.27 -15.31 -18.82
N PHE A 70 0.29 -14.03 -18.41
CA PHE A 70 -0.92 -13.40 -17.84
C PHE A 70 -1.89 -12.75 -18.85
N LYS A 71 -1.64 -12.83 -20.17
CA LYS A 71 -2.46 -12.15 -21.19
C LYS A 71 -3.85 -12.74 -21.47
N ARG A 72 -4.35 -13.74 -20.72
CA ARG A 72 -5.56 -14.51 -21.09
C ARG A 72 -6.78 -14.37 -20.19
N ILE A 73 -6.91 -13.30 -19.39
CA ILE A 73 -8.09 -13.13 -18.51
C ILE A 73 -8.95 -11.91 -18.89
N ILE A 74 -8.48 -11.00 -19.75
CA ILE A 74 -9.27 -9.84 -20.20
C ILE A 74 -9.29 -9.76 -21.74
N SER A 75 -9.86 -10.77 -22.39
CA SER A 75 -10.26 -10.73 -23.81
C SER A 75 -11.63 -11.35 -23.98
#